data_AF-A0A1Y4JCR0-F1
#
_entry.id   AF-A0A1Y4JCR0-F1
#
_cell.length_a   1.000
_cell.length_b   1.000
_cell.length_c   1.000
_cell.angle_alpha   90.00
_cell.angle_beta   90.00
_cell.angle_gamma   90.00
#
_symmetry.space_group_name_H-M   'P 1'
#
loop_
_entity.id
_entity.type
_entity.pdbx_description
1 polymer ?
#
loop_
_entity_poly.entity_id
_entity_poly.type
_entity_poly.pdbx_seq_one_letter_code
_entity_poly.pdbx_strand_id
1 'polypeptide(L)' 'MPKDPKKLLSILMIVAIVIALAALAVGIVALAKQQYIIAAAMLLVAVWQVVNFFKWKKLV' A
#
# COMPACT_ATOMS: atom_id res chain seq x y z
N MET A 1 -1.51 -4.58 -24.81
CA MET A 1 -2.04 -3.28 -24.31
C MET A 1 -3.28 -3.59 -23.47
N PRO A 2 -3.43 -3.07 -22.25
CA PRO A 2 -4.58 -3.42 -21.41
C PRO A 2 -5.86 -3.02 -22.14
N LYS A 3 -6.82 -3.96 -22.20
CA LYS A 3 -8.07 -3.81 -22.96
C LYS A 3 -8.96 -2.68 -22.40
N ASP A 4 -8.74 -2.28 -21.15
CA ASP A 4 -9.37 -1.16 -20.46
C ASP A 4 -8.43 -0.55 -19.38
N PRO A 5 -7.74 0.58 -19.64
CA PRO A 5 -6.80 1.18 -18.68
C PRO A 5 -7.45 1.67 -17.38
N LYS A 6 -8.73 2.06 -17.43
CA LYS A 6 -9.50 2.47 -16.24
C LYS A 6 -9.74 1.31 -15.27
N LYS A 7 -10.11 0.12 -15.77
CA LYS A 7 -10.29 -1.08 -14.93
C LYS A 7 -8.97 -1.50 -14.27
N LEU A 8 -7.86 -1.41 -15.02
CA LEU A 8 -6.53 -1.69 -14.48
C LEU A 8 -6.19 -0.76 -13.31
N LEU A 9 -6.44 0.56 -13.46
CA LEU A 9 -6.20 1.54 -12.39
C LEU A 9 -7.06 1.27 -11.15
N SER A 10 -8.33 0.90 -11.31
CA SER A 10 -9.19 0.51 -10.18
C SER A 10 -8.65 -0.74 -9.46
N ILE A 11 -8.18 -1.75 -10.19
CA ILE A 11 -7.56 -2.94 -9.60
C ILE A 11 -6.29 -2.56 -8.82
N LEU A 12 -5.43 -1.70 -9.39
CA LEU A 12 -4.22 -1.22 -8.72
C LEU A 12 -4.54 -0.45 -7.42
N MET A 13 -5.60 0.37 -7.42
CA MET A 13 -6.05 1.04 -6.19
C MET A 13 -6.52 0.06 -5.12
N ILE A 14 -7.27 -0.99 -5.49
CA ILE A 14 -7.68 -2.05 -4.55
C ILE A 14 -6.45 -2.77 -3.99
N VAL A 15 -5.49 -3.13 -4.86
CA VAL A 15 -4.23 -3.76 -4.45
C VAL A 15 -3.44 -2.86 -3.49
N ALA A 16 -3.37 -1.54 -3.74
CA ALA A 16 -2.72 -0.61 -2.82
C ALA A 16 -3.35 -0.59 -1.43
N ILE A 17 -4.70 -0.64 -1.35
CA ILE A 17 -5.42 -0.71 -0.07
C ILE A 17 -5.07 -2.02 0.66
N VAL A 18 -5.07 -3.15 -0.04
CA VAL A 18 -4.72 -4.45 0.55
C VAL A 18 -3.28 -4.45 1.08
N ILE A 19 -2.33 -3.90 0.32
CA ILE A 19 -0.93 -3.79 0.76
C ILE A 19 -0.81 -2.87 1.97
N ALA A 20 -1.52 -1.74 1.99
CA ALA A 20 -1.51 -0.83 3.14
C ALA A 20 -2.06 -1.49 4.40
N LEU A 21 -3.15 -2.27 4.30
CA LEU A 21 -3.70 -3.04 5.42
C LEU A 21 -2.72 -4.11 5.91
N ALA A 22 -2.07 -4.84 4.99
CA ALA A 22 -1.06 -5.83 5.34
C ALA A 22 0.17 -5.18 6.03
N ALA A 23 0.64 -4.04 5.52
CA ALA A 23 1.74 -3.28 6.12
C ALA A 23 1.40 -2.79 7.52
N LEU A 24 0.16 -2.33 7.76
CA LEU A 24 -0.30 -1.97 9.10
C LEU A 24 -0.29 -3.17 10.05
N ALA A 25 -0.85 -4.31 9.63
CA ALA A 25 -0.87 -5.52 10.45
C ALA A 25 0.55 -6.00 10.81
N VAL A 26 1.44 -6.08 9.82
CA VAL A 26 2.85 -6.48 10.03
C VAL A 26 3.59 -5.45 10.89
N GLY A 27 3.34 -4.15 10.68
CA GLY A 27 3.93 -3.08 11.47
C GLY A 27 3.56 -3.17 12.96
N ILE A 28 2.29 -3.43 13.27
CA ILE A 28 1.81 -3.61 14.67
C ILE A 28 2.48 -4.83 15.31
N VAL A 29 2.53 -5.97 14.61
CA VAL A 29 3.19 -7.18 15.12
C VAL A 29 4.69 -6.95 15.32
N ALA A 30 5.36 -6.28 14.38
CA ALA A 30 6.77 -5.95 14.48
C ALA A 30 7.07 -5.02 15.68
N LEU A 31 6.23 -4.02 15.93
CA LEU A 31 6.30 -3.15 17.12
C LEU A 31 6.18 -3.98 18.41
N ALA A 32 5.21 -4.88 18.48
CA ALA A 32 5.02 -5.75 19.64
C ALA A 32 6.21 -6.71 19.88
N LYS A 33 6.94 -7.08 18.82
CA LYS A 33 8.15 -7.92 18.89
C LYS A 33 9.45 -7.11 19.03
N GLN A 34 9.37 -5.79 19.23
CA GLN A 34 10.52 -4.87 19.27
C GLN A 34 11.40 -4.93 18.00
N GLN A 35 10.85 -5.36 16.87
CA GLN A 35 11.52 -5.40 15.57
C GLN A 35 11.39 -4.05 14.86
N TYR A 36 12.01 -3.01 15.44
CA TYR A 36 11.82 -1.63 15.01
C TYR A 36 12.23 -1.37 13.56
N ILE A 37 13.22 -2.11 13.04
CA ILE A 37 13.64 -2.01 11.62
C ILE A 37 12.50 -2.41 10.68
N ILE A 38 11.79 -3.51 11.01
CA ILE A 38 10.67 -3.99 10.19
C ILE A 38 9.48 -3.03 10.34
N ALA A 39 9.21 -2.55 11.55
CA ALA A 39 8.18 -1.54 11.77
C ALA A 39 8.44 -0.26 10.95
N ALA A 40 9.69 0.22 10.92
CA ALA A 40 10.09 1.38 10.12
C ALA A 40 9.93 1.11 8.61
N ALA A 41 10.32 -0.07 8.13
CA ALA A 41 10.12 -0.47 6.74
C ALA A 41 8.63 -0.51 6.37
N MET A 42 7.77 -1.05 7.23
CA MET A 42 6.32 -1.09 7.00
C MET A 42 5.70 0.30 7.00
N LEU A 43 6.21 1.22 7.81
CA LEU A 43 5.82 2.63 7.79
C LEU A 43 6.13 3.29 6.43
N LEU A 44 7.33 3.06 5.89
CA LEU A 44 7.71 3.54 4.56
C LEU A 44 6.83 2.95 3.46
N VAL A 45 6.55 1.64 3.53
CA VAL A 45 5.64 0.97 2.59
C VAL A 45 4.24 1.57 2.66
N ALA A 46 3.72 1.83 3.86
CA ALA A 46 2.39 2.44 4.04
C ALA A 46 2.33 3.85 3.43
N VAL A 47 3.33 4.71 3.70
CA VAL A 47 3.43 6.05 3.09
C VAL A 47 3.49 5.96 1.57
N TRP A 48 4.27 5.02 1.03
CA TRP A 48 4.39 4.81 -0.41
C TRP A 48 3.06 4.37 -1.05
N GLN A 49 2.33 3.45 -0.40
CA GLN A 49 1.02 3.02 -0.90
C GLN A 49 0.01 4.17 -0.91
N VAL A 50 0.05 5.06 0.08
CA VAL A 50 -0.81 6.26 0.13
C VAL A 50 -0.51 7.18 -1.06
N VAL A 51 0.77 7.46 -1.34
CA VAL A 51 1.15 8.29 -2.49
C VAL A 51 0.70 7.67 -3.81
N ASN A 52 0.90 6.36 -4.00
CA ASN A 52 0.45 5.65 -5.19
C ASN A 52 -1.07 5.67 -5.34
N PHE A 53 -1.80 5.50 -4.25
CA PHE A 53 -3.26 5.58 -4.25
C PHE A 53 -3.75 6.95 -4.72
N PHE A 54 -3.20 8.05 -4.18
CA PHE A 54 -3.55 9.40 -4.63
C PHE A 54 -3.19 9.65 -6.09
N LYS A 55 -2.00 9.18 -6.52
CA LYS A 55 -1.56 9.30 -7.91
C LYS A 55 -2.49 8.57 -8.88
N TRP A 56 -2.90 7.35 -8.56
CA TRP A 56 -3.80 6.56 -9.39
C TRP A 56 -5.24 7.04 -9.33
N LYS A 57 -5.71 7.51 -8.16
CA LYS A 57 -7.02 8.15 -8.00
C LYS A 57 -7.18 9.37 -8.90
N LYS A 58 -6.10 10.14 -9.13
CA LYS A 58 -6.11 11.30 -10.04
C LYS A 58 -6.20 10.90 -11.53
N LEU A 59 -5.85 9.66 -11.86
CA LEU A 59 -5.81 9.14 -13.24
C LEU A 59 -7.05 8.34 -13.65
N VAL A 60 -7.91 7.98 -12.68
CA VAL A 60 -9.21 7.32 -12.89
C VAL A 60 -10.27 8.36 -13.24
#